data_AF-A0A159Z0H3-F1
#
_entry.id   AF-A0A159Z0H3-F1
#
_cell.length_a   1.000
_cell.length_b   1.000
_cell.length_c   1.000
_cell.angle_alpha   90.00
_cell.angle_beta   90.00
_cell.angle_gamma   90.00
#
_symmetry.space_group_name_H-M   'P 1'
#
loop_
_entity.id
_entity.type
_entity.pdbx_description
1 polymer ?
#
loop_
_entity_poly.entity_id
_entity_poly.type
_entity_poly.pdbx_seq_one_letter_code
_entity_poly.pdbx_strand_id
1 'polypeptide(L)'
;MTPARIAAELAAHPSILGKLDIAEATRILGLGSRSDGRPGDDAAALPRPEGGWDLFAAEAFIPAFVADDPWFAGWCGVMVNLSDIAAMGGYATAITDMIWAPDAAAALPVLEGLRAASAAYGVPIVGGHTNLRAPSLSLSVAMTGRSGALISSFAARPDDLLIVAIDLRGDWRPRFDNWFAASGAPEGRLRGDLALLASLAEARLVRAGKDISQGGIAGTSLMLAECSGCGFDIDLDTLPMPPGTELARWMRAFPSFGFLLSVQPSDAKEVCSRFDDRGIAAAVIGHATAGSAIDFVQGGQRATFWDWQRRPYLALGYAHEKDEIHA
;
A
#
# COMPACT_ATOMS: atom_id res chain seq x y z
N MET A 1 19.55 13.00 -10.95
CA MET A 1 19.67 13.53 -9.57
C MET A 1 20.53 12.53 -8.78
N THR A 2 21.40 12.91 -7.84
CA THR A 2 22.14 11.92 -7.03
C THR A 2 21.22 11.23 -6.02
N PRO A 3 21.51 9.98 -5.60
CA PRO A 3 20.69 9.28 -4.60
C PRO A 3 20.61 10.06 -3.28
N ALA A 4 21.68 10.77 -2.89
CA ALA A 4 21.68 11.62 -1.70
C ALA A 4 20.68 12.80 -1.77
N ARG A 5 20.53 13.44 -2.95
CA ARG A 5 19.56 14.53 -3.10
C ARG A 5 18.13 13.99 -3.09
N ILE A 6 17.88 12.84 -3.73
CA ILE A 6 16.56 12.17 -3.72
C ILE A 6 16.19 11.78 -2.28
N ALA A 7 17.11 11.12 -1.55
CA ALA A 7 16.93 10.75 -0.16
C ALA A 7 16.56 11.95 0.72
N ALA A 8 17.32 13.04 0.65
CA ALA A 8 17.06 14.25 1.44
C ALA A 8 15.73 14.92 1.09
N GLU A 9 15.40 15.01 -0.21
CA GLU A 9 14.12 15.58 -0.67
C GLU A 9 12.93 14.77 -0.15
N LEU A 10 12.97 13.45 -0.31
CA LEU A 10 11.89 12.56 0.13
C LEU A 10 11.75 12.53 1.65
N ALA A 11 12.86 12.49 2.40
CA ALA A 11 12.83 12.41 3.86
C ALA A 11 12.23 13.65 4.54
N ALA A 12 12.17 14.77 3.81
CA ALA A 12 11.53 16.02 4.23
C ALA A 12 10.12 16.22 3.63
N HIS A 13 9.68 15.34 2.72
CA HIS A 13 8.45 15.55 1.97
C HIS A 13 7.20 15.28 2.83
N PRO A 14 6.15 16.14 2.79
CA PRO A 14 4.95 15.97 3.61
C PRO A 14 4.24 14.62 3.44
N SER A 15 4.22 14.06 2.23
CA SER A 15 3.61 12.74 2.00
C SER A 15 4.32 11.59 2.70
N ILE A 16 5.62 11.73 2.99
CA ILE A 16 6.37 10.79 3.82
C ILE A 16 6.10 11.12 5.29
N LEU A 17 6.24 12.37 5.70
CA LEU A 17 6.12 12.75 7.12
C LEU A 17 4.72 12.54 7.70
N GLY A 18 3.65 12.63 6.90
CA GLY A 18 2.27 12.48 7.39
C GLY A 18 1.93 11.11 7.98
N LYS A 19 2.68 10.06 7.63
CA LYS A 19 2.47 8.72 8.22
C LYS A 19 3.03 8.60 9.64
N LEU A 20 3.83 9.56 10.12
CA LEU A 20 4.31 9.59 11.51
C LEU A 20 3.16 9.71 12.52
N ASP A 21 2.01 10.24 12.12
CA ASP A 21 0.82 10.34 12.98
C ASP A 21 0.28 8.97 13.40
N ILE A 22 0.57 7.91 12.63
CA ILE A 22 0.19 6.53 12.96
C ILE A 22 0.83 6.10 14.29
N ALA A 23 2.09 6.46 14.52
CA ALA A 23 2.81 6.13 15.75
C ALA A 23 2.15 6.73 17.00
N GLU A 24 1.64 7.96 16.90
CA GLU A 24 0.96 8.61 18.01
C GLU A 24 -0.40 7.96 18.28
N ALA A 25 -1.18 7.68 17.24
CA ALA A 25 -2.48 7.03 17.36
C ALA A 25 -2.37 5.62 17.96
N THR A 26 -1.44 4.79 17.46
CA THR A 26 -1.24 3.42 17.96
C THR A 26 -0.77 3.42 19.41
N ARG A 27 0.12 4.34 19.79
CA ARG A 27 0.58 4.53 21.18
C ARG A 27 -0.56 4.90 22.12
N ILE A 28 -1.46 5.81 21.73
CA ILE A 28 -2.62 6.20 22.54
C ILE A 28 -3.59 5.02 22.72
N LEU A 29 -3.78 4.22 21.67
CA LEU A 29 -4.66 3.04 21.70
C LEU A 29 -4.02 1.82 22.39
N GLY A 30 -2.73 1.87 22.73
CA GLY A 30 -2.00 0.73 23.28
C GLY A 30 -1.78 -0.40 22.28
N LEU A 31 -1.73 -0.07 20.98
CA LEU A 31 -1.52 -1.01 19.88
C LEU A 31 -0.04 -1.16 19.55
N GLY A 32 0.37 -2.38 19.17
CA GLY A 32 1.70 -2.66 18.66
C GLY A 32 1.70 -3.85 17.69
N SER A 33 2.88 -4.27 17.26
CA SER A 33 3.11 -5.32 16.26
C SER A 33 2.51 -6.70 16.61
N ARG A 34 2.16 -6.92 17.88
CA ARG A 34 1.57 -8.16 18.42
C ARG A 34 0.09 -8.04 18.80
N SER A 35 -0.52 -6.87 18.61
CA SER A 35 -1.96 -6.69 18.83
C SER A 35 -2.77 -7.48 17.78
N ASP A 36 -4.00 -7.85 18.14
CA ASP A 36 -4.93 -8.48 17.20
C ASP A 36 -5.10 -7.62 15.95
N GLY A 37 -5.19 -8.28 14.80
CA GLY A 37 -5.24 -7.61 13.50
C GLY A 37 -3.89 -7.10 12.98
N ARG A 38 -2.78 -7.28 13.72
CA ARG A 38 -1.41 -6.91 13.28
C ARG A 38 -1.31 -5.46 12.74
N PRO A 39 -1.57 -4.43 13.57
CA PRO A 39 -1.40 -3.03 13.16
C PRO A 39 -0.03 -2.82 12.51
N GLY A 40 0.00 -2.44 11.23
CA GLY A 40 1.21 -2.39 10.37
C GLY A 40 1.04 -3.13 9.04
N ASP A 41 0.21 -4.18 9.03
CA ASP A 41 -0.35 -4.79 7.80
C ASP A 41 -1.31 -3.80 7.11
N ASP A 42 -1.62 -4.01 5.82
CA ASP A 42 -2.52 -3.11 5.06
C ASP A 42 -4.00 -3.26 5.46
N ALA A 43 -4.40 -4.46 5.86
CA ALA A 43 -5.71 -4.72 6.43
C ALA A 43 -5.56 -5.54 7.71
N ALA A 44 -6.43 -5.28 8.69
CA ALA A 44 -6.46 -6.08 9.90
C ALA A 44 -6.86 -7.51 9.57
N ALA A 45 -6.01 -8.48 9.92
CA ALA A 45 -6.26 -9.89 9.66
C ALA A 45 -6.67 -10.63 10.94
N LEU A 46 -7.89 -11.16 10.95
CA LEU A 46 -8.42 -11.95 12.08
C LEU A 46 -8.57 -13.42 11.66
N PRO A 47 -7.96 -14.36 12.39
CA PRO A 47 -8.05 -15.78 12.05
C PRO A 47 -9.48 -16.29 12.25
N ARG A 48 -9.95 -17.13 11.31
CA ARG A 48 -11.25 -17.78 11.40
C ARG A 48 -11.15 -19.16 12.07
N PRO A 49 -12.14 -19.60 12.85
CA PRO A 49 -12.14 -20.92 13.48
C PRO A 49 -11.96 -22.09 12.50
N GLU A 50 -12.52 -21.96 11.29
CA GLU A 50 -12.43 -22.94 10.20
C GLU A 50 -11.13 -22.85 9.37
N GLY A 51 -10.25 -21.90 9.67
CA GLY A 51 -9.03 -21.62 8.92
C GLY A 51 -9.16 -20.45 7.94
N GLY A 52 -8.01 -19.88 7.57
CA GLY A 52 -7.95 -18.62 6.83
C GLY A 52 -8.24 -17.40 7.71
N TRP A 53 -8.48 -16.25 7.06
CA TRP A 53 -8.63 -14.96 7.74
C TRP A 53 -9.80 -14.15 7.17
N ASP A 54 -10.49 -13.42 8.05
CA ASP A 54 -11.27 -12.25 7.67
C ASP A 54 -10.35 -11.02 7.68
N LEU A 55 -10.51 -10.15 6.70
CA LEU A 55 -9.70 -8.95 6.49
C LEU A 55 -10.57 -7.71 6.60
N PHE A 56 -10.05 -6.67 7.25
CA PHE A 56 -10.74 -5.39 7.44
C PHE A 56 -9.81 -4.24 7.05
N ALA A 57 -10.13 -3.56 5.95
CA ALA A 57 -9.47 -2.34 5.51
C ALA A 57 -10.39 -1.14 5.78
N ALA A 58 -9.81 0.01 6.11
CA ALA A 58 -10.56 1.25 6.31
C ALA A 58 -9.67 2.46 6.05
N GLU A 59 -10.21 3.41 5.30
CA GLU A 59 -9.49 4.60 4.86
C GLU A 59 -10.30 5.87 5.06
N ALA A 60 -9.62 6.94 5.45
CA ALA A 60 -10.17 8.28 5.58
C ALA A 60 -9.43 9.23 4.64
N PHE A 61 -10.20 10.06 3.92
CA PHE A 61 -9.64 10.82 2.80
C PHE A 61 -9.24 12.25 3.21
N ILE A 62 -8.11 12.70 2.67
CA ILE A 62 -7.63 14.08 2.85
C ILE A 62 -8.72 15.05 2.36
N PRO A 63 -9.24 15.96 3.21
CA PRO A 63 -10.37 16.82 2.83
C PRO A 63 -10.11 17.66 1.57
N ALA A 64 -8.88 18.15 1.40
CA ALA A 64 -8.49 18.91 0.21
C ALA A 64 -8.54 18.07 -1.07
N PHE A 65 -8.21 16.77 -1.00
CA PHE A 65 -8.32 15.86 -2.14
C PHE A 65 -9.78 15.59 -2.51
N VAL A 66 -10.64 15.34 -1.50
CA VAL A 66 -12.09 15.15 -1.72
C VAL A 66 -12.73 16.39 -2.33
N ALA A 67 -12.32 17.59 -1.92
CA ALA A 67 -12.84 18.84 -2.47
C ALA A 67 -12.35 19.12 -3.90
N ASP A 68 -11.12 18.73 -4.24
CA ASP A 68 -10.50 19.02 -5.54
C ASP A 68 -10.98 18.08 -6.65
N ASP A 69 -11.11 16.79 -6.36
CA ASP A 69 -11.51 15.77 -7.34
C ASP A 69 -12.49 14.76 -6.71
N PRO A 70 -13.73 15.17 -6.37
CA PRO A 70 -14.65 14.39 -5.56
C PRO A 70 -15.04 13.05 -6.21
N TRP A 71 -15.21 13.02 -7.53
CA TRP A 71 -15.49 11.77 -8.23
C TRP A 71 -14.32 10.79 -8.11
N PHE A 72 -13.09 11.27 -8.34
CA PHE A 72 -11.92 10.42 -8.20
C PHE A 72 -11.66 10.02 -6.75
N ALA A 73 -11.95 10.88 -5.77
CA ALA A 73 -11.91 10.52 -4.35
C ALA A 73 -12.89 9.40 -4.03
N GLY A 74 -14.11 9.44 -4.57
CA GLY A 74 -15.08 8.35 -4.48
C GLY A 74 -14.58 7.05 -5.12
N TRP A 75 -13.97 7.13 -6.31
CA TRP A 75 -13.34 5.97 -6.95
C TRP A 75 -12.21 5.38 -6.08
N CYS A 76 -11.31 6.24 -5.61
CA CYS A 76 -10.21 5.86 -4.74
C CYS A 76 -10.72 5.24 -3.44
N GLY A 77 -11.84 5.70 -2.88
CA GLY A 77 -12.51 5.10 -1.73
C GLY A 77 -12.63 3.58 -1.80
N VAL A 78 -13.06 3.07 -2.95
CA VAL A 78 -13.11 1.62 -3.20
C VAL A 78 -11.73 1.07 -3.51
N MET A 79 -11.02 1.70 -4.44
CA MET A 79 -9.78 1.17 -5.00
C MET A 79 -8.64 1.02 -3.99
N VAL A 80 -8.44 1.97 -3.06
CA VAL A 80 -7.38 1.86 -2.05
C VAL A 80 -7.64 0.69 -1.11
N ASN A 81 -8.88 0.54 -0.65
CA ASN A 81 -9.28 -0.58 0.19
C ASN A 81 -9.15 -1.93 -0.56
N LEU A 82 -9.40 -1.96 -1.87
CA LEU A 82 -9.14 -3.15 -2.68
C LEU A 82 -7.65 -3.51 -2.71
N SER A 83 -6.78 -2.50 -2.85
CA SER A 83 -5.34 -2.69 -2.79
C SER A 83 -4.91 -3.23 -1.44
N ASP A 84 -5.46 -2.74 -0.33
CA ASP A 84 -5.15 -3.24 1.02
C ASP A 84 -5.52 -4.73 1.18
N ILE A 85 -6.73 -5.10 0.75
CA ILE A 85 -7.19 -6.49 0.81
C ILE A 85 -6.34 -7.38 -0.11
N ALA A 86 -6.02 -6.91 -1.31
CA ALA A 86 -5.20 -7.66 -2.27
C ALA A 86 -3.75 -7.81 -1.76
N ALA A 87 -3.16 -6.78 -1.18
CA ALA A 87 -1.81 -6.81 -0.62
C ALA A 87 -1.67 -7.85 0.50
N MET A 88 -2.77 -8.13 1.21
CA MET A 88 -2.87 -9.21 2.20
C MET A 88 -3.12 -10.61 1.60
N GLY A 89 -3.13 -10.74 0.28
CA GLY A 89 -3.43 -11.98 -0.43
C GLY A 89 -4.92 -12.36 -0.41
N GLY A 90 -5.81 -11.37 -0.23
CA GLY A 90 -7.24 -11.59 -0.06
C GLY A 90 -8.10 -11.22 -1.26
N TYR A 91 -9.37 -11.61 -1.16
CA TYR A 91 -10.46 -11.20 -2.04
C TYR A 91 -11.46 -10.34 -1.26
N ALA A 92 -11.78 -9.17 -1.78
CA ALA A 92 -12.75 -8.27 -1.19
C ALA A 92 -14.19 -8.81 -1.31
N THR A 93 -15.00 -8.57 -0.28
CA THR A 93 -16.36 -9.11 -0.16
C THR A 93 -17.44 -8.04 -0.09
N ALA A 94 -17.19 -6.91 0.59
CA ALA A 94 -18.20 -5.88 0.80
C ALA A 94 -17.57 -4.54 1.17
N ILE A 95 -18.22 -3.44 0.73
CA ILE A 95 -17.84 -2.06 1.00
C ILE A 95 -18.88 -1.39 1.89
N THR A 96 -18.43 -0.56 2.83
CA THR A 96 -19.26 0.43 3.50
C THR A 96 -18.65 1.82 3.39
N ASP A 97 -19.45 2.83 3.08
CA ASP A 97 -19.01 4.23 3.00
C ASP A 97 -19.53 5.07 4.19
N MET A 98 -18.77 6.09 4.57
CA MET A 98 -19.19 7.12 5.51
C MET A 98 -19.02 8.48 4.84
N ILE A 99 -20.14 9.15 4.57
CA ILE A 99 -20.18 10.41 3.82
C ILE A 99 -20.90 11.47 4.62
N TRP A 100 -20.21 12.57 4.88
CA TRP A 100 -20.80 13.78 5.42
C TRP A 100 -20.70 14.84 4.34
N ALA A 101 -21.79 15.57 4.06
CA ALA A 101 -21.83 16.60 3.03
C ALA A 101 -22.84 17.71 3.39
N PRO A 102 -22.69 18.93 2.86
CA PRO A 102 -23.67 20.00 3.03
C PRO A 102 -25.07 19.68 2.50
N ASP A 103 -25.12 18.96 1.38
CA ASP A 103 -26.34 18.53 0.73
C ASP A 103 -26.06 17.36 -0.24
N ALA A 104 -27.10 16.84 -0.88
CA ALA A 104 -26.99 15.76 -1.85
C ALA A 104 -26.20 16.15 -3.11
N ALA A 105 -26.22 17.42 -3.52
CA ALA A 105 -25.52 17.87 -4.71
C ALA A 105 -24.00 17.86 -4.50
N ALA A 106 -23.54 18.25 -3.31
CA ALA A 106 -22.15 18.16 -2.91
C ALA A 106 -21.64 16.70 -2.79
N ALA A 107 -22.50 15.77 -2.34
CA ALA A 107 -22.15 14.35 -2.23
C ALA A 107 -22.18 13.59 -3.56
N LEU A 108 -22.96 14.07 -4.54
CA LEU A 108 -23.25 13.34 -5.77
C LEU A 108 -22.01 12.85 -6.51
N PRO A 109 -20.97 13.67 -6.78
CA PRO A 109 -19.81 13.19 -7.54
C PRO A 109 -19.04 12.08 -6.80
N VAL A 110 -18.92 12.18 -5.46
CA VAL A 110 -18.28 11.15 -4.64
C VAL A 110 -19.05 9.82 -4.73
N LEU A 111 -20.37 9.88 -4.58
CA LEU A 111 -21.25 8.72 -4.69
C LEU A 111 -21.18 8.09 -6.09
N GLU A 112 -21.08 8.89 -7.14
CA GLU A 112 -20.91 8.39 -8.51
C GLU A 112 -19.56 7.69 -8.71
N GLY A 113 -18.48 8.22 -8.12
CA GLY A 113 -17.16 7.59 -8.11
C GLY A 113 -17.16 6.24 -7.39
N LEU A 114 -17.75 6.20 -6.18
CA LEU A 114 -17.92 4.96 -5.41
C LEU A 114 -18.69 3.90 -6.21
N ARG A 115 -19.83 4.30 -6.80
CA ARG A 115 -20.64 3.42 -7.65
C ARG A 115 -19.88 2.89 -8.85
N ALA A 116 -19.12 3.76 -9.54
CA ALA A 116 -18.35 3.38 -10.71
C ALA A 116 -17.24 2.37 -10.37
N ALA A 117 -16.49 2.60 -9.30
CA ALA A 117 -15.44 1.69 -8.85
C ALA A 117 -16.02 0.36 -8.35
N SER A 118 -17.08 0.40 -7.54
CA SER A 118 -17.80 -0.79 -7.07
C SER A 118 -18.25 -1.68 -8.22
N ALA A 119 -18.85 -1.08 -9.27
CA ALA A 119 -19.23 -1.80 -10.48
C ALA A 119 -18.01 -2.38 -11.22
N ALA A 120 -16.97 -1.57 -11.45
CA ALA A 120 -15.78 -1.98 -12.18
C ALA A 120 -15.08 -3.18 -11.53
N TYR A 121 -14.94 -3.16 -10.21
CA TYR A 121 -14.27 -4.23 -9.45
C TYR A 121 -15.21 -5.35 -8.99
N GLY A 122 -16.53 -5.18 -9.14
CA GLY A 122 -17.50 -6.23 -8.83
C GLY A 122 -17.66 -6.50 -7.33
N VAL A 123 -17.40 -5.50 -6.48
CA VAL A 123 -17.53 -5.61 -5.03
C VAL A 123 -18.67 -4.69 -4.58
N PRO A 124 -19.72 -5.22 -3.90
CA PRO A 124 -20.92 -4.46 -3.61
C PRO A 124 -20.71 -3.46 -2.45
N ILE A 125 -21.33 -2.28 -2.58
CA ILE A 125 -21.58 -1.37 -1.46
C ILE A 125 -22.80 -1.90 -0.70
N VAL A 126 -22.62 -2.27 0.56
CA VAL A 126 -23.64 -2.99 1.37
C VAL A 126 -24.24 -2.14 2.48
N GLY A 127 -23.77 -0.92 2.67
CA GLY A 127 -24.29 0.00 3.68
C GLY A 127 -23.32 1.13 3.97
N GLY A 128 -23.59 1.90 5.01
CA GLY A 128 -22.77 3.05 5.35
C GLY A 128 -23.40 3.97 6.38
N HIS A 129 -22.78 5.13 6.57
CA HIS A 129 -23.29 6.21 7.40
C HIS A 129 -23.27 7.53 6.63
N THR A 130 -24.46 8.11 6.38
CA THR A 130 -24.60 9.31 5.54
C THR A 130 -25.25 10.47 6.30
N ASN A 131 -24.64 11.65 6.24
CA ASN A 131 -25.21 12.91 6.72
C ASN A 131 -25.09 14.00 5.64
N LEU A 132 -26.20 14.35 4.98
CA LEU A 132 -26.27 15.37 3.93
C LEU A 132 -26.66 16.75 4.47
N ARG A 133 -26.30 17.06 5.71
CA ARG A 133 -26.53 18.35 6.38
C ARG A 133 -25.31 18.77 7.21
N ALA A 134 -24.13 18.27 6.87
CA ALA A 134 -22.87 18.57 7.55
C ALA A 134 -22.24 19.87 7.02
N PRO A 135 -21.37 20.55 7.80
CA PRO A 135 -20.74 21.79 7.34
C PRO A 135 -19.83 21.65 6.12
N SER A 136 -19.29 20.44 5.87
CA SER A 136 -18.32 20.18 4.81
C SER A 136 -18.42 18.75 4.27
N LEU A 137 -17.87 18.54 3.08
CA LEU A 137 -17.76 17.22 2.46
C LEU A 137 -16.59 16.43 3.08
N SER A 138 -16.85 15.21 3.54
CA SER A 138 -15.84 14.24 3.96
C SER A 138 -16.22 12.83 3.52
N LEU A 139 -15.20 11.99 3.34
CA LEU A 139 -15.31 10.62 2.88
C LEU A 139 -14.42 9.72 3.71
N SER A 140 -15.00 8.64 4.22
CA SER A 140 -14.28 7.44 4.65
C SER A 140 -14.92 6.22 4.02
N VAL A 141 -14.13 5.18 3.77
CA VAL A 141 -14.60 3.93 3.19
C VAL A 141 -13.91 2.79 3.91
N ALA A 142 -14.69 1.76 4.25
CA ALA A 142 -14.19 0.52 4.80
C ALA A 142 -14.58 -0.66 3.92
N MET A 143 -13.77 -1.70 3.97
CA MET A 143 -13.94 -2.90 3.17
C MET A 143 -13.65 -4.14 4.00
N THR A 144 -14.44 -5.17 3.75
CA THR A 144 -14.18 -6.52 4.24
C THR A 144 -13.64 -7.38 3.11
N GLY A 145 -12.80 -8.35 3.46
CA GLY A 145 -12.34 -9.37 2.55
C GLY A 145 -12.01 -10.66 3.27
N ARG A 146 -11.56 -11.67 2.52
CA ARG A 146 -11.12 -12.95 3.05
C ARG A 146 -9.86 -13.42 2.36
N SER A 147 -9.02 -14.12 3.11
CA SER A 147 -7.83 -14.76 2.56
C SER A 147 -7.69 -16.19 3.08
N GLY A 148 -7.22 -17.09 2.21
CA GLY A 148 -6.77 -18.44 2.57
C GLY A 148 -5.28 -18.53 2.90
N ALA A 149 -4.49 -17.52 2.52
CA ALA A 149 -3.05 -17.42 2.76
C ALA A 149 -2.65 -15.94 2.81
N LEU A 150 -2.07 -15.50 3.93
CA LEU A 150 -1.68 -14.10 4.08
C LEU A 150 -0.34 -13.79 3.42
N ILE A 151 -0.28 -12.61 2.80
CA ILE A 151 0.95 -11.86 2.60
C ILE A 151 0.97 -10.81 3.71
N SER A 152 1.86 -10.95 4.69
CA SER A 152 1.97 -9.99 5.81
C SER A 152 3.16 -9.05 5.61
N SER A 153 3.04 -7.80 6.00
CA SER A 153 4.13 -6.82 6.07
C SER A 153 5.18 -7.15 7.13
N PHE A 154 4.96 -8.16 7.98
CA PHE A 154 5.87 -8.54 9.07
C PHE A 154 6.86 -9.66 8.75
N ALA A 155 6.81 -10.18 7.52
CA ALA A 155 7.47 -11.44 7.21
C ALA A 155 8.73 -11.31 6.35
N ALA A 156 9.14 -10.12 5.90
CA ALA A 156 10.34 -9.96 5.07
C ALA A 156 11.58 -10.38 5.86
N ARG A 157 12.57 -10.94 5.17
CA ARG A 157 13.83 -11.40 5.78
C ARG A 157 15.03 -10.88 5.01
N PRO A 158 16.17 -10.67 5.69
CA PRO A 158 17.42 -10.40 5.00
C PRO A 158 17.67 -11.41 3.87
N ASP A 159 18.26 -10.90 2.78
CA ASP A 159 18.53 -11.62 1.51
C ASP A 159 17.30 -11.93 0.64
N ASP A 160 16.07 -11.66 1.09
CA ASP A 160 14.92 -11.65 0.18
C ASP A 160 15.08 -10.54 -0.86
N LEU A 161 14.69 -10.81 -2.10
CA LEU A 161 14.63 -9.80 -3.15
C LEU A 161 13.41 -8.92 -2.96
N LEU A 162 13.57 -7.61 -3.18
CA LEU A 162 12.48 -6.64 -3.18
C LEU A 162 12.00 -6.44 -4.61
N ILE A 163 10.75 -6.81 -4.89
CA ILE A 163 10.08 -6.57 -6.16
C ILE A 163 9.14 -5.39 -6.01
N VAL A 164 9.12 -4.51 -7.00
CA VAL A 164 8.03 -3.58 -7.23
C VAL A 164 7.18 -4.07 -8.39
N ALA A 165 5.86 -4.06 -8.24
CA ALA A 165 4.91 -4.39 -9.30
C ALA A 165 3.91 -3.25 -9.46
N ILE A 166 3.90 -2.55 -10.60
CA ILE A 166 3.08 -1.36 -10.85
C ILE A 166 2.45 -1.43 -12.25
N ASP A 167 1.18 -1.05 -12.38
CA ASP A 167 0.55 -0.87 -13.70
C ASP A 167 0.96 0.48 -14.32
N LEU A 168 1.88 0.44 -15.28
CA LEU A 168 2.37 1.62 -16.01
C LEU A 168 1.47 2.05 -17.19
N ARG A 169 0.28 1.47 -17.36
CA ARG A 169 -0.66 1.79 -18.46
C ARG A 169 -1.60 2.95 -18.12
N GLY A 170 -1.34 3.63 -17.01
CA GLY A 170 -2.12 4.76 -16.53
C GLY A 170 -1.62 6.12 -16.98
N ASP A 171 -2.19 7.15 -16.36
CA ASP A 171 -1.82 8.54 -16.55
C ASP A 171 -1.80 9.29 -15.22
N TRP A 172 -1.06 10.39 -15.16
CA TRP A 172 -1.07 11.29 -14.01
C TRP A 172 -2.42 11.98 -13.84
N ARG A 173 -2.91 12.05 -12.59
CA ARG A 173 -3.96 13.00 -12.22
C ARG A 173 -3.38 14.42 -12.12
N PRO A 174 -4.17 15.48 -12.35
CA PRO A 174 -3.63 16.82 -12.59
C PRO A 174 -2.97 17.50 -11.38
N ARG A 175 -3.41 17.21 -10.15
CA ARG A 175 -3.09 18.02 -8.95
C ARG A 175 -2.44 17.26 -7.80
N PHE A 176 -2.51 15.93 -7.83
CA PHE A 176 -1.87 15.06 -6.86
C PHE A 176 -0.94 14.11 -7.60
N ASP A 177 0.06 13.57 -6.91
CA ASP A 177 0.97 12.56 -7.46
C ASP A 177 0.33 11.17 -7.53
N ASN A 178 -0.88 11.12 -8.10
CA ASN A 178 -1.65 9.91 -8.30
C ASN A 178 -1.47 9.44 -9.75
N TRP A 179 -1.04 8.20 -9.92
CA TRP A 179 -0.91 7.52 -11.21
C TRP A 179 -2.11 6.59 -11.41
N PHE A 180 -3.00 6.91 -12.34
CA PHE A 180 -4.30 6.27 -12.48
C PHE A 180 -4.36 5.32 -13.68
N ALA A 181 -4.09 4.04 -13.43
CA ALA A 181 -4.08 2.95 -14.40
C ALA A 181 -5.44 2.29 -14.64
N ALA A 182 -6.43 2.55 -13.79
CA ALA A 182 -7.77 1.96 -13.98
C ALA A 182 -8.65 2.73 -14.97
N SER A 183 -8.22 3.92 -15.42
CA SER A 183 -8.97 4.73 -16.39
C SER A 183 -9.15 3.98 -17.72
N GLY A 184 -10.40 3.68 -18.08
CA GLY A 184 -10.72 3.00 -19.35
C GLY A 184 -10.29 1.53 -19.43
N ALA A 185 -9.76 0.96 -18.34
CA ALA A 185 -9.42 -0.46 -18.29
C ALA A 185 -10.69 -1.34 -18.25
N PRO A 186 -10.76 -2.45 -18.99
CA PRO A 186 -11.89 -3.37 -18.91
C PRO A 186 -12.02 -3.98 -17.51
N GLU A 187 -13.26 -4.14 -17.01
CA GLU A 187 -13.55 -4.67 -15.67
C GLU A 187 -12.87 -6.02 -15.40
N GLY A 188 -12.92 -6.95 -16.37
CA GLY A 188 -12.29 -8.26 -16.23
C GLY A 188 -10.77 -8.20 -16.08
N ARG A 189 -10.13 -7.17 -16.63
CA ARG A 189 -8.70 -6.92 -16.43
C ARG A 189 -8.44 -6.44 -15.01
N LEU A 190 -9.14 -5.40 -14.57
CA LEU A 190 -9.02 -4.86 -13.21
C LEU A 190 -9.16 -5.93 -12.12
N ARG A 191 -10.20 -6.76 -12.23
CA ARG A 191 -10.46 -7.86 -11.29
C ARG A 191 -9.38 -8.94 -11.34
N GLY A 192 -8.95 -9.32 -12.54
CA GLY A 192 -7.91 -10.34 -12.72
C GLY A 192 -6.52 -9.87 -12.29
N ASP A 193 -6.22 -8.58 -12.45
CA ASP A 193 -4.95 -7.98 -12.04
C ASP A 193 -4.84 -8.00 -10.50
N LEU A 194 -5.90 -7.63 -9.76
CA LEU A 194 -5.93 -7.73 -8.29
C LEU A 194 -5.88 -9.18 -7.78
N ALA A 195 -6.57 -10.10 -8.47
CA ALA A 195 -6.59 -11.51 -8.09
C ALA A 195 -5.21 -12.20 -8.14
N LEU A 196 -4.22 -11.59 -8.83
CA LEU A 196 -2.85 -12.10 -8.82
C LEU A 196 -2.26 -12.19 -7.41
N LEU A 197 -2.52 -11.20 -6.55
CA LEU A 197 -1.88 -11.17 -5.23
C LEU A 197 -2.36 -12.33 -4.35
N ALA A 198 -3.65 -12.64 -4.39
CA ALA A 198 -4.20 -13.83 -3.74
C ALA A 198 -3.61 -15.13 -4.33
N SER A 199 -3.49 -15.22 -5.65
CA SER A 199 -2.86 -16.38 -6.31
C SER A 199 -1.39 -16.56 -5.92
N LEU A 200 -0.63 -15.48 -5.77
CA LEU A 200 0.76 -15.48 -5.31
C LEU A 200 0.86 -15.95 -3.85
N ALA A 201 -0.07 -15.50 -3.00
CA ALA A 201 -0.14 -15.89 -1.60
C ALA A 201 -0.46 -17.39 -1.43
N GLU A 202 -1.47 -17.88 -2.14
CA GLU A 202 -1.87 -19.29 -2.14
C GLU A 202 -0.76 -20.22 -2.66
N ALA A 203 -0.01 -19.76 -3.65
CA ALA A 203 1.17 -20.45 -4.17
C ALA A 203 2.41 -20.32 -3.27
N ARG A 204 2.35 -19.52 -2.20
CA ARG A 204 3.45 -19.23 -1.26
C ARG A 204 4.71 -18.68 -1.93
N LEU A 205 4.53 -17.86 -2.96
CA LEU A 205 5.64 -17.25 -3.72
C LEU A 205 6.10 -15.91 -3.15
N VAL A 206 5.29 -15.30 -2.27
CA VAL A 206 5.58 -14.02 -1.63
C VAL A 206 5.72 -14.25 -0.14
N ARG A 207 6.81 -13.74 0.45
CA ARG A 207 7.04 -13.83 1.89
C ARG A 207 6.33 -12.71 2.62
N ALA A 208 6.52 -11.48 2.17
CA ALA A 208 5.91 -10.30 2.72
C ALA A 208 5.55 -9.32 1.61
N GLY A 209 4.64 -8.41 1.90
CA GLY A 209 4.22 -7.43 0.93
C GLY A 209 3.46 -6.27 1.55
N LYS A 210 3.33 -5.22 0.75
CA LYS A 210 2.56 -4.04 1.08
C LYS A 210 2.05 -3.35 -0.18
N ASP A 211 0.85 -2.78 -0.13
CA ASP A 211 0.37 -1.86 -1.15
C ASP A 211 1.23 -0.59 -1.20
N ILE A 212 1.35 0.06 -2.36
CA ILE A 212 2.05 1.34 -2.48
C ILE A 212 1.04 2.47 -2.27
N SER A 213 0.95 2.95 -1.02
CA SER A 213 0.01 4.01 -0.63
C SER A 213 0.62 5.43 -0.70
N GLN A 214 -0.02 6.40 -0.06
CA GLN A 214 0.52 7.76 0.09
C GLN A 214 1.90 7.72 0.75
N GLY A 215 2.88 8.40 0.13
CA GLY A 215 4.30 8.26 0.44
C GLY A 215 5.05 7.42 -0.60
N GLY A 216 4.34 6.73 -1.49
CA GLY A 216 4.88 6.01 -2.63
C GLY A 216 5.83 4.89 -2.25
N ILE A 217 6.69 4.51 -3.19
CA ILE A 217 7.69 3.44 -3.03
C ILE A 217 8.57 3.71 -1.80
N ALA A 218 9.03 4.94 -1.62
CA ALA A 218 9.91 5.30 -0.52
C ALA A 218 9.24 5.10 0.85
N GLY A 219 8.06 5.70 1.07
CA GLY A 219 7.33 5.55 2.34
C GLY A 219 6.89 4.10 2.58
N THR A 220 6.47 3.40 1.54
CA THR A 220 6.02 2.00 1.65
C THR A 220 7.17 1.05 1.99
N SER A 221 8.35 1.23 1.38
CA SER A 221 9.53 0.43 1.72
C SER A 221 9.94 0.61 3.18
N LEU A 222 9.80 1.82 3.71
CA LEU A 222 10.08 2.14 5.11
C LEU A 222 9.09 1.44 6.05
N MET A 223 7.79 1.48 5.74
CA MET A 223 6.78 0.75 6.52
C MET A 223 7.01 -0.76 6.49
N LEU A 224 7.27 -1.33 5.31
CA LEU A 224 7.53 -2.77 5.16
C LEU A 224 8.79 -3.19 5.93
N ALA A 225 9.86 -2.40 5.85
CA ALA A 225 11.11 -2.63 6.56
C ALA A 225 10.94 -2.58 8.08
N GLU A 226 10.30 -1.53 8.60
CA GLU A 226 10.06 -1.39 10.03
C GLU A 226 9.12 -2.49 10.54
N CYS A 227 8.07 -2.84 9.79
CA CYS A 227 7.19 -3.96 10.13
C CYS A 227 7.89 -5.32 10.06
N SER A 228 8.94 -5.50 9.26
CA SER A 228 9.69 -6.76 9.17
C SER A 228 11.00 -6.78 9.99
N GLY A 229 11.35 -5.68 10.64
CA GLY A 229 12.58 -5.60 11.44
C GLY A 229 13.85 -5.74 10.61
N CYS A 230 13.81 -5.29 9.36
CA CYS A 230 14.92 -5.36 8.40
C CYS A 230 15.15 -4.00 7.73
N GLY A 231 16.14 -3.90 6.85
CA GLY A 231 16.38 -2.74 5.99
C GLY A 231 16.13 -3.11 4.53
N PHE A 232 16.30 -2.15 3.62
CA PHE A 232 16.31 -2.39 2.18
C PHE A 232 17.41 -1.58 1.49
N ASP A 233 18.14 -2.24 0.59
CA ASP A 233 18.89 -1.55 -0.46
C ASP A 233 17.99 -1.48 -1.69
N ILE A 234 17.70 -0.27 -2.18
CA ILE A 234 16.84 -0.03 -3.35
C ILE A 234 17.70 0.55 -4.48
N ASP A 235 17.85 -0.21 -5.57
CA ASP A 235 18.50 0.20 -6.79
C ASP A 235 17.56 1.06 -7.66
N LEU A 236 17.85 2.35 -7.68
CA LEU A 236 17.05 3.34 -8.39
C LEU A 236 17.12 3.19 -9.92
N ASP A 237 18.17 2.55 -10.47
CA ASP A 237 18.34 2.38 -11.91
C ASP A 237 17.46 1.26 -12.48
N THR A 238 16.88 0.43 -11.60
CA THR A 238 16.04 -0.73 -11.98
C THR A 238 14.54 -0.45 -11.88
N LEU A 239 14.15 0.71 -11.38
CA LEU A 239 12.75 1.06 -11.15
C LEU A 239 11.97 1.17 -12.48
N PRO A 240 10.89 0.38 -12.66
CA PRO A 240 9.99 0.58 -13.77
C PRO A 240 9.22 1.89 -13.55
N MET A 241 9.26 2.78 -14.54
CA MET A 241 8.64 4.11 -14.45
C MET A 241 8.13 4.60 -15.81
N PRO A 242 7.08 5.43 -15.84
CA PRO A 242 6.60 6.01 -17.10
C PRO A 242 7.66 6.93 -17.72
N PRO A 243 7.87 6.91 -19.05
CA PRO A 243 8.84 7.77 -19.71
C PRO A 243 8.64 9.26 -19.40
N GLY A 244 9.75 9.99 -19.20
CA GLY A 244 9.71 11.43 -18.91
C GLY A 244 9.26 11.80 -17.49
N THR A 245 9.09 10.82 -16.61
CA THR A 245 8.80 11.07 -15.19
C THR A 245 10.08 11.41 -14.43
N GLU A 246 10.02 12.39 -13.52
CA GLU A 246 11.12 12.65 -12.59
C GLU A 246 11.15 11.59 -11.49
N LEU A 247 12.32 10.99 -11.26
CA LEU A 247 12.47 9.86 -10.34
C LEU A 247 12.03 10.18 -8.91
N ALA A 248 12.38 11.36 -8.37
CA ALA A 248 11.97 11.77 -7.03
C ALA A 248 10.44 11.87 -6.90
N ARG A 249 9.75 12.33 -7.97
CA ARG A 249 8.29 12.35 -8.02
C ARG A 249 7.72 10.93 -8.07
N TRP A 250 8.30 10.04 -8.87
CA TRP A 250 7.86 8.65 -8.97
C TRP A 250 7.98 7.89 -7.65
N MET A 251 9.09 8.08 -6.92
CA MET A 251 9.35 7.44 -5.63
C MET A 251 8.33 7.79 -4.54
N ARG A 252 7.61 8.92 -4.68
CA ARG A 252 6.55 9.36 -3.76
C ARG A 252 5.15 9.33 -4.36
N ALA A 253 5.00 8.79 -5.57
CA ALA A 253 3.74 8.72 -6.27
C ALA A 253 2.86 7.60 -5.70
N PHE A 254 1.54 7.80 -5.78
CA PHE A 254 0.54 6.81 -5.46
C PHE A 254 0.00 6.17 -6.74
N PRO A 255 0.38 4.92 -7.06
CA PRO A 255 -0.19 4.18 -8.18
C PRO A 255 -1.54 3.54 -7.81
N SER A 256 -2.52 3.60 -8.71
CA SER A 256 -3.80 2.92 -8.53
C SER A 256 -3.71 1.39 -8.50
N PHE A 257 -2.57 0.84 -8.94
CA PHE A 257 -2.18 -0.55 -8.80
C PHE A 257 -0.66 -0.56 -8.61
N GLY A 258 -0.21 -0.83 -7.39
CA GLY A 258 1.21 -0.86 -7.05
C GLY A 258 1.47 -1.61 -5.75
N PHE A 259 2.47 -2.49 -5.75
CA PHE A 259 2.82 -3.32 -4.60
C PHE A 259 4.35 -3.43 -4.46
N LEU A 260 4.81 -3.47 -3.21
CA LEU A 260 6.15 -3.93 -2.86
C LEU A 260 6.06 -5.33 -2.29
N LEU A 261 6.85 -6.25 -2.83
CA LEU A 261 6.83 -7.66 -2.46
C LEU A 261 8.26 -8.10 -2.09
N SER A 262 8.40 -8.71 -0.92
CA SER A 262 9.62 -9.38 -0.50
C SER A 262 9.50 -10.87 -0.81
N VAL A 263 10.42 -11.39 -1.61
CA VAL A 263 10.35 -12.74 -2.18
C VAL A 263 11.69 -13.46 -2.04
N GLN A 264 11.66 -14.80 -1.99
CA GLN A 264 12.88 -15.57 -2.06
C GLN A 264 13.53 -15.42 -3.44
N PRO A 265 14.88 -15.42 -3.53
CA PRO A 265 15.57 -15.35 -4.82
C PRO A 265 15.12 -16.43 -5.83
N SER A 266 14.76 -17.63 -5.35
CA SER A 266 14.26 -18.72 -6.21
C SER A 266 12.91 -18.42 -6.86
N ASP A 267 12.08 -17.59 -6.22
CA ASP A 267 10.69 -17.36 -6.60
C ASP A 267 10.52 -16.08 -7.42
N ALA A 268 11.50 -15.16 -7.35
CA ALA A 268 11.42 -13.84 -7.97
C ALA A 268 11.10 -13.87 -9.47
N LYS A 269 11.71 -14.81 -10.21
CA LYS A 269 11.44 -14.95 -11.66
C LYS A 269 9.99 -15.31 -11.94
N GLU A 270 9.44 -16.26 -11.18
CA GLU A 270 8.05 -16.70 -11.32
C GLU A 270 7.08 -15.55 -10.93
N VAL A 271 7.36 -14.85 -9.84
CA VAL A 271 6.55 -13.70 -9.41
C VAL A 271 6.51 -12.62 -10.49
N CYS A 272 7.67 -12.20 -11.02
CA CYS A 272 7.72 -11.21 -12.10
C CYS A 272 6.99 -11.70 -13.36
N SER A 273 7.16 -12.98 -13.75
CA SER A 273 6.49 -13.55 -14.93
C SER A 273 4.97 -13.48 -14.83
N ARG A 274 4.39 -13.72 -13.65
CA ARG A 274 2.92 -13.68 -13.46
C ARG A 274 2.34 -12.27 -13.62
N PHE A 275 3.10 -11.24 -13.24
CA PHE A 275 2.72 -9.85 -13.53
C PHE A 275 2.90 -9.51 -15.01
N ASP A 276 4.00 -9.95 -15.63
CA ASP A 276 4.29 -9.73 -17.05
C ASP A 276 3.25 -10.38 -17.97
N ASP A 277 2.77 -11.58 -17.63
CA ASP A 277 1.67 -12.28 -18.33
C ASP A 277 0.37 -11.45 -18.35
N ARG A 278 0.21 -10.50 -17.43
CA ARG A 278 -0.90 -9.55 -17.36
C ARG A 278 -0.55 -8.15 -17.87
N GLY A 279 0.67 -7.97 -18.38
CA GLY A 279 1.21 -6.70 -18.87
C GLY A 279 1.40 -5.67 -17.76
N ILE A 280 1.68 -6.12 -16.53
CA ILE A 280 1.99 -5.27 -15.37
C ILE A 280 3.51 -5.26 -15.21
N ALA A 281 4.11 -4.08 -15.06
CA ALA A 281 5.55 -3.98 -14.91
C ALA A 281 5.95 -4.47 -13.51
N ALA A 282 6.75 -5.54 -13.46
CA ALA A 282 7.33 -6.06 -12.22
C ALA A 282 8.84 -6.20 -12.37
N ALA A 283 9.60 -5.66 -11.42
CA ALA A 283 11.06 -5.71 -11.43
C ALA A 283 11.61 -5.93 -10.02
N VAL A 284 12.69 -6.70 -9.92
CA VAL A 284 13.52 -6.73 -8.72
C VAL A 284 14.26 -5.40 -8.65
N ILE A 285 14.01 -4.65 -7.58
CA ILE A 285 14.58 -3.31 -7.36
C ILE A 285 15.57 -3.27 -6.21
N GLY A 286 15.94 -4.41 -5.65
CA GLY A 286 16.74 -4.41 -4.45
C GLY A 286 16.63 -5.71 -3.66
N HIS A 287 17.06 -5.63 -2.41
CA HIS A 287 16.99 -6.73 -1.47
C HIS A 287 16.86 -6.23 -0.02
N ALA A 288 16.30 -7.09 0.83
CA ALA A 288 16.22 -6.87 2.26
C ALA A 288 17.61 -7.04 2.90
N THR A 289 17.94 -6.16 3.85
CA THR A 289 19.20 -6.19 4.60
C THR A 289 18.95 -6.49 6.08
N ALA A 290 19.96 -6.99 6.79
CA ALA A 290 19.86 -7.24 8.23
C ALA A 290 19.83 -5.97 9.12
N GLY A 291 19.99 -4.78 8.54
CA GLY A 291 19.98 -3.51 9.26
C GLY A 291 18.57 -2.92 9.42
N SER A 292 18.50 -1.63 9.68
CA SER A 292 17.26 -0.84 9.79
C SER A 292 17.17 0.28 8.75
N ALA A 293 18.19 0.41 7.90
CA ALA A 293 18.29 1.48 6.92
C ALA A 293 17.55 1.12 5.63
N ILE A 294 16.88 2.12 5.07
CA ILE A 294 16.48 2.16 3.67
C ILE A 294 17.53 2.99 2.94
N ASP A 295 18.33 2.31 2.13
CA ASP A 295 19.39 2.92 1.33
C ASP A 295 19.00 2.98 -0.14
N PHE A 296 19.16 4.14 -0.75
CA PHE A 296 19.06 4.29 -2.20
C PHE A 296 20.42 4.10 -2.85
N VAL A 297 20.46 3.21 -3.84
CA VAL A 297 21.65 2.86 -4.62
C VAL A 297 21.45 3.33 -6.06
N GLN A 298 22.43 4.02 -6.63
CA GLN A 298 22.38 4.46 -8.03
C GLN A 298 23.79 4.67 -8.57
N GLY A 299 24.13 4.08 -9.73
CA GLY A 299 25.43 4.28 -10.37
C GLY A 299 26.65 4.07 -9.45
N GLY A 300 26.57 3.10 -8.53
CA GLY A 300 27.59 2.82 -7.51
C GLY A 300 27.63 3.76 -6.31
N GLN A 301 26.78 4.78 -6.26
CA GLN A 301 26.58 5.64 -5.09
C GLN A 301 25.51 5.06 -4.17
N ARG A 302 25.65 5.28 -2.86
CA ARG A 302 24.69 4.90 -1.82
C ARG A 302 24.34 6.11 -0.97
N ALA A 303 23.06 6.26 -0.62
CA ALA A 303 22.63 7.23 0.37
C ALA A 303 21.46 6.70 1.19
N THR A 304 21.54 6.86 2.52
CA THR A 304 20.46 6.50 3.43
C THR A 304 19.31 7.49 3.30
N PHE A 305 18.14 6.97 2.92
CA PHE A 305 16.87 7.70 2.93
C PHE A 305 16.32 7.80 4.35
N TRP A 306 16.29 6.69 5.07
CA TRP A 306 15.73 6.62 6.41
C TRP A 306 16.32 5.45 7.20
N ASP A 307 16.44 5.60 8.52
CA ASP A 307 16.80 4.52 9.45
C ASP A 307 15.72 4.47 10.54
N TRP A 308 14.84 3.48 10.49
CA TRP A 308 13.67 3.42 11.38
C TRP A 308 14.05 3.12 12.83
N GLN A 309 15.23 2.58 13.09
CA GLN A 309 15.68 2.36 14.47
C GLN A 309 16.14 3.67 15.11
N ARG A 310 16.76 4.57 14.31
CA ARG A 310 17.15 5.92 14.77
C ARG A 310 15.99 6.90 14.79
N ARG A 311 15.06 6.74 13.84
CA ARG A 311 13.90 7.60 13.66
C ARG A 311 12.68 6.71 13.37
N PRO A 312 12.00 6.15 14.39
CA PRO A 312 10.82 5.31 14.20
C PRO A 312 9.77 5.97 13.32
N TYR A 313 9.11 5.19 12.45
CA TYR A 313 8.12 5.70 11.50
C TYR A 313 6.70 5.32 11.94
N LEU A 314 6.40 4.02 12.00
CA LEU A 314 5.16 3.50 12.58
C LEU A 314 5.27 3.29 14.10
N ALA A 315 6.48 3.06 14.61
CA ALA A 315 6.81 2.90 16.04
C ALA A 315 6.00 1.80 16.77
N LEU A 316 5.65 0.73 16.07
CA LEU A 316 4.79 -0.35 16.57
C LEU A 316 5.48 -1.32 17.56
N GLY A 317 6.68 -0.97 18.03
CA GLY A 317 7.48 -1.78 18.94
C GLY A 317 7.96 -3.09 18.29
N TYR A 318 9.14 -3.06 17.69
CA TYR A 318 9.89 -4.28 17.40
C TYR A 318 10.54 -4.74 18.70
N ALA A 319 9.98 -5.76 19.35
CA ALA A 319 10.71 -6.49 20.36
C ALA A 319 11.74 -7.35 19.62
N HIS A 320 12.99 -6.89 19.51
CA HIS A 320 14.09 -7.85 19.38
C HIS A 320 13.98 -8.80 20.57
N GLU A 321 13.64 -10.06 20.31
CA GLU A 321 14.01 -11.13 21.23
C GLU A 321 15.53 -11.08 21.35
N LYS A 322 16.02 -10.44 22.41
CA LYS A 322 17.25 -10.89 23.04
C LYS A 322 16.89 -12.18 23.76
N ASP A 323 17.62 -13.23 23.40
CA ASP A 323 17.84 -14.45 24.15
C ASP A 323 17.34 -14.41 25.60
N GLU A 324 16.30 -15.20 25.89
CA GLU A 324 16.25 -15.94 27.15
C GLU A 324 15.94 -17.41 26.84
N ILE A 325 17.02 -18.11 26.49
CA ILE A 325 17.27 -19.43 27.06
C ILE A 325 17.25 -19.25 28.58
N HIS A 326 16.22 -19.77 29.26
CA HIS A 326 16.32 -20.53 30.52
C HIS A 326 14.93 -20.75 31.17
N ALA A 327 14.39 -21.96 31.01
CA ALA A 327 13.88 -22.88 32.04
C ALA A 327 12.84 -23.84 31.46
#